data_AF-A0A8I6GL18-F1
#
_entry.id   AF-A0A8I6GL18-F1
#
_cell.length_a   1.000
_cell.length_b   1.000
_cell.length_c   1.000
_cell.angle_alpha   90.00
_cell.angle_beta   90.00
_cell.angle_gamma   90.00
#
_symmetry.space_group_name_H-M   'P 1'
#
loop_
_entity.id
_entity.type
_entity.pdbx_description
1 polymer ?
#
loop_
_entity_poly.entity_id
_entity_poly.type
_entity_poly.pdbx_seq_one_letter_code
_entity_poly.pdbx_strand_id
1 'polypeptide(L)'
;MRSFLLMGVIYSTLAIAPVQFDREKVFRVKLQDEKQASILKNLTQTIELDFWYPDAIHDIAVNMTVDFRVTEKESQTIQSTLEQHKMDYEILINDLQEEIDKQFDVKEEIAGRHSYAKYNDWNKIGRKDGERKAIFMDCGIHAREWVSPAFCQWFVYQAAKSYGKNKIMTKLLDRMNFYVLPVFNVDGYIWSWTKDRMWRKNRSKNPNSTCIGTDLNRNFDVSWDSSPNTDNPCLSVYRGPAPESEKETKAVTNFIRSHLNSIKAYITFHSYSQMLLFPYGYTIKLPPNHQDLLKVARIATDVLSSRYETRYIYGPIASTIYKTSGSSLDWAYDLGIKHTFAFELRDKGKSGFLLPESRIKPTCKETMLSVKFIAKYILKHTS
;
A
#
# COMPACT_ATOMS: atom_id res chain seq x y z
N MET A 1 -63.64 -6.22 11.80
CA MET A 1 -62.65 -5.17 11.47
C MET A 1 -61.84 -4.86 12.72
N ARG A 2 -60.57 -5.28 12.76
CA ARG A 2 -59.62 -4.89 13.80
C ARG A 2 -58.37 -4.39 13.09
N SER A 3 -58.24 -3.07 13.02
CA SER A 3 -57.01 -2.39 12.62
C SER A 3 -56.04 -2.43 13.80
N PHE A 4 -54.80 -2.84 13.56
CA PHE A 4 -53.70 -2.60 14.48
C PHE A 4 -52.54 -1.94 13.73
N LEU A 5 -52.13 -0.80 14.28
CA LEU A 5 -51.05 0.10 13.86
C LEU A 5 -49.72 -0.65 13.66
N LEU A 6 -49.09 -0.43 12.50
CA LEU A 6 -47.65 -0.58 12.34
C LEU A 6 -46.97 0.64 12.97
N MET A 7 -46.32 0.46 14.14
CA MET A 7 -45.27 1.39 14.57
C MET A 7 -44.01 1.10 13.76
N GLY A 8 -43.76 1.90 12.73
CA GLY A 8 -42.47 1.94 12.05
C GLY A 8 -41.44 2.63 12.95
N VAL A 9 -40.48 1.86 13.46
CA VAL A 9 -39.27 2.41 14.08
C VAL A 9 -38.42 3.00 12.96
N ILE A 10 -38.42 4.33 12.84
CA ILE A 10 -37.46 5.05 11.99
C ILE A 10 -36.11 4.96 12.69
N TYR A 11 -35.26 4.01 12.24
CA TYR A 11 -33.83 4.09 12.49
C TYR A 11 -33.30 5.27 11.69
N SER A 12 -33.20 6.45 12.31
CA SER A 12 -32.37 7.52 11.80
C SER A 12 -30.91 7.07 11.95
N THR A 13 -30.36 6.42 10.93
CA THR A 13 -28.90 6.32 10.81
C THR A 13 -28.40 7.74 10.67
N LEU A 14 -27.80 8.30 11.73
CA LEU A 14 -26.97 9.50 11.61
C LEU A 14 -25.86 9.15 10.62
N ALA A 15 -26.06 9.55 9.36
CA ALA A 15 -25.03 9.46 8.36
C ALA A 15 -23.92 10.41 8.80
N ILE A 16 -22.87 9.86 9.40
CA ILE A 16 -21.65 10.61 9.68
C ILE A 16 -21.20 11.19 8.33
N ALA A 17 -21.13 12.51 8.21
CA ALA A 17 -20.70 13.15 6.96
C ALA A 17 -19.27 12.69 6.62
N PRO A 18 -18.91 12.57 5.32
CA PRO A 18 -17.52 12.37 4.93
C PRO A 18 -16.64 13.48 5.53
N VAL A 19 -15.47 13.11 6.04
CA VAL A 19 -14.43 14.04 6.49
C VAL A 19 -14.08 14.95 5.32
N GLN A 20 -14.12 16.25 5.56
CA GLN A 20 -13.66 17.28 4.63
C GLN A 20 -12.22 17.66 4.99
N PHE A 21 -11.42 17.98 3.98
CA PHE A 21 -10.01 18.33 4.12
C PHE A 21 -9.73 19.76 3.63
N ASP A 22 -10.73 20.64 3.75
CA ASP A 22 -10.68 22.01 3.23
C ASP A 22 -9.44 22.74 3.75
N ARG A 23 -8.61 23.25 2.84
CA ARG A 23 -7.40 24.05 3.14
C ARG A 23 -6.35 23.31 3.97
N GLU A 24 -6.47 22.01 4.15
CA GLU A 24 -5.39 21.20 4.69
C GLU A 24 -4.24 21.10 3.70
N LYS A 25 -3.02 20.99 4.24
CA LYS A 25 -1.79 21.05 3.44
C LYS A 25 -0.94 19.81 3.62
N VAL A 26 -0.22 19.44 2.56
CA VAL A 26 0.86 18.44 2.61
C VAL A 26 2.18 19.15 2.41
N PHE A 27 3.04 19.05 3.42
CA PHE A 27 4.40 19.58 3.40
C PHE A 27 5.38 18.49 3.02
N ARG A 28 6.42 18.86 2.29
CA ARG A 28 7.66 18.11 2.14
C ARG A 28 8.78 18.89 2.80
N VAL A 29 9.46 18.27 3.75
CA VAL A 29 10.61 18.87 4.45
C VAL A 29 11.85 18.05 4.17
N LYS A 30 12.94 18.70 3.76
CA LYS A 30 14.23 18.01 3.56
C LYS A 30 15.10 18.21 4.79
N LEU A 31 15.37 17.12 5.50
CA LEU A 31 16.19 17.16 6.71
C LEU A 31 17.67 17.10 6.34
N GLN A 32 18.43 18.11 6.73
CA GLN A 32 19.86 18.23 6.46
C GLN A 32 20.72 17.72 7.62
N ASP A 33 20.19 17.72 8.85
CA ASP A 33 20.91 17.32 10.06
C ASP A 33 19.99 16.75 11.16
N GLU A 34 20.60 16.20 12.22
CA GLU A 34 19.90 15.63 13.37
C GLU A 34 19.11 16.66 14.19
N LYS A 35 19.52 17.94 14.14
CA LYS A 35 18.82 19.02 14.85
C LYS A 35 17.47 19.28 14.18
N GLN A 36 17.42 19.32 12.86
CA GLN A 36 16.18 19.44 12.09
C GLN A 36 15.28 18.22 12.29
N ALA A 37 15.84 17.01 12.33
CA ALA A 37 15.06 15.81 12.67
C ALA A 37 14.45 15.90 14.08
N SER A 38 15.20 16.42 15.06
CA SER A 38 14.73 16.61 16.43
C SER A 38 13.64 17.69 16.53
N ILE A 39 13.72 18.76 15.76
CA ILE A 39 12.68 19.79 15.69
C ILE A 39 11.36 19.20 15.21
N LEU A 40 11.39 18.40 14.15
CA LEU A 40 10.18 17.76 13.62
C LEU A 40 9.60 16.73 14.60
N LYS A 41 10.46 15.99 15.32
CA LYS A 41 10.05 15.11 16.43
C LYS A 41 9.37 15.90 17.55
N ASN A 42 9.88 17.07 17.92
CA ASN A 42 9.28 17.89 18.97
C ASN A 42 7.92 18.47 18.54
N LEU A 43 7.74 18.81 17.26
CA LEU A 43 6.44 19.26 16.74
C LEU A 43 5.35 18.20 16.95
N THR A 44 5.68 16.91 16.81
CA THR A 44 4.70 15.82 17.04
C THR A 44 4.24 15.67 18.50
N GLN A 45 4.88 16.35 19.45
CA GLN A 45 4.43 16.34 20.85
C GLN A 45 3.24 17.28 21.08
N THR A 46 3.05 18.27 20.22
CA THR A 46 2.02 19.31 20.35
C THR A 46 1.05 19.35 19.19
N ILE A 47 1.44 18.82 18.03
CA ILE A 47 0.69 18.83 16.78
C ILE A 47 0.56 17.39 16.27
N GLU A 48 -0.65 16.97 15.92
CA GLU A 48 -0.87 15.67 15.31
C GLU A 48 -0.48 15.73 13.82
N LEU A 49 0.57 15.02 13.42
CA LEU A 49 1.03 14.97 12.03
C LEU A 49 0.61 13.63 11.40
N ASP A 50 -0.10 13.69 10.27
CA ASP A 50 -0.38 12.51 9.45
C ASP A 50 0.75 12.31 8.44
N PHE A 51 1.68 11.43 8.78
CA PHE A 51 2.85 11.13 7.95
C PHE A 51 2.47 10.36 6.69
N TRP A 52 2.96 10.87 5.55
CA TRP A 52 2.83 10.25 4.23
C TRP A 52 4.11 9.53 3.83
N TYR A 53 5.28 10.09 4.20
CA TYR A 53 6.58 9.46 4.01
C TYR A 53 7.61 10.02 5.02
N PRO A 54 8.35 9.18 5.78
CA PRO A 54 8.10 7.77 6.03
C PRO A 54 6.75 7.54 6.76
N ASP A 55 6.38 6.29 7.07
CA ASP A 55 5.07 5.99 7.66
C ASP A 55 4.89 6.55 9.10
N ALA A 56 5.99 6.82 9.81
CA ALA A 56 5.98 7.37 11.15
C ALA A 56 7.21 8.23 11.48
N ILE A 57 7.06 9.09 12.49
CA ILE A 57 8.12 10.00 12.97
C ILE A 57 9.43 9.29 13.37
N HIS A 58 9.34 8.06 13.88
CA HIS A 58 10.51 7.31 14.34
C HIS A 58 11.35 6.72 13.19
N ASP A 59 10.82 6.71 11.97
CA ASP A 59 11.50 6.22 10.77
C ASP A 59 12.35 7.30 10.09
N ILE A 60 12.29 8.54 10.60
CA ILE A 60 12.98 9.69 10.04
C ILE A 60 14.49 9.61 10.28
N ALA A 61 15.26 9.80 9.21
CA ALA A 61 16.71 9.89 9.22
C ALA A 61 17.23 11.19 8.56
N VAL A 62 18.50 11.52 8.82
CA VAL A 62 19.20 12.64 8.14
C VAL A 62 19.25 12.41 6.63
N ASN A 63 19.17 13.47 5.83
CA ASN A 63 19.09 13.47 4.37
C ASN A 63 17.82 12.84 3.79
N MET A 64 16.84 12.53 4.64
CA MET A 64 15.52 12.07 4.22
C MET A 64 14.60 13.26 3.94
N THR A 65 13.75 13.11 2.92
CA THR A 65 12.57 13.97 2.76
C THR A 65 11.43 13.42 3.60
N VAL A 66 10.70 14.29 4.29
CA VAL A 66 9.55 13.91 5.11
C VAL A 66 8.32 14.59 4.55
N ASP A 67 7.34 13.80 4.15
CA ASP A 67 6.04 14.26 3.67
C ASP A 67 5.00 14.04 4.77
N PHE A 68 4.26 15.07 5.14
CA PHE A 68 3.20 14.97 6.15
C PHE A 68 2.07 15.96 5.89
N ARG A 69 0.84 15.52 6.20
CA ARG A 69 -0.38 16.33 6.17
C ARG A 69 -0.60 16.99 7.52
N VAL A 70 -1.09 18.24 7.48
CA VAL A 70 -1.52 18.99 8.66
C VAL A 70 -2.83 19.71 8.39
N THR A 71 -3.56 20.00 9.47
CA THR A 71 -4.80 20.76 9.38
C THR A 71 -4.54 22.22 8.96
N GLU A 72 -5.58 22.91 8.49
CA GLU A 72 -5.49 24.35 8.21
C GLU A 72 -4.97 25.14 9.43
N LYS A 73 -5.48 24.80 10.63
CA LYS A 73 -5.13 25.47 11.89
C LYS A 73 -3.65 25.35 12.22
N GLU A 74 -3.07 24.19 11.97
CA GLU A 74 -1.67 23.89 12.32
C GLU A 74 -0.68 24.39 11.26
N SER A 75 -1.15 24.57 10.01
CA SER A 75 -0.31 24.96 8.87
C SER A 75 0.53 26.21 9.14
N GLN A 76 -0.03 27.24 9.81
CA GLN A 76 0.71 28.46 10.13
C GLN A 76 1.85 28.20 11.12
N THR A 77 1.57 27.45 12.19
CA THR A 77 2.56 27.11 13.22
C THR A 77 3.69 26.27 12.65
N ILE A 78 3.37 25.30 11.80
CA ILE A 78 4.36 24.48 11.08
C ILE A 78 5.24 25.37 10.21
N GLN A 79 4.63 26.19 9.36
CA GLN A 79 5.37 27.05 8.45
C GLN A 79 6.29 28.02 9.20
N SER A 80 5.79 28.69 10.25
CA SER A 80 6.61 29.58 11.08
C SER A 80 7.78 28.83 11.75
N THR A 81 7.55 27.60 12.22
CA THR A 81 8.61 26.80 12.84
C THR A 81 9.69 26.40 11.82
N LEU A 82 9.29 25.97 10.63
CA LEU A 82 10.21 25.60 9.56
C LEU A 82 11.06 26.80 9.11
N GLU A 83 10.43 27.97 8.94
CA GLU A 83 11.09 29.22 8.56
C GLU A 83 12.06 29.71 9.66
N GLN A 84 11.62 29.71 10.93
CA GLN A 84 12.44 30.10 12.07
C GLN A 84 13.73 29.27 12.16
N HIS A 85 13.64 27.97 11.86
CA HIS A 85 14.77 27.05 11.92
C HIS A 85 15.50 26.88 10.58
N LYS A 86 15.14 27.67 9.56
CA LYS A 86 15.72 27.64 8.21
C LYS A 86 15.73 26.23 7.61
N MET A 87 14.62 25.51 7.81
CA MET A 87 14.43 24.17 7.25
C MET A 87 13.93 24.31 5.81
N ASP A 88 14.55 23.57 4.90
CA ASP A 88 14.10 23.53 3.50
C ASP A 88 12.77 22.77 3.42
N TYR A 89 11.73 23.43 2.91
CA TYR A 89 10.42 22.82 2.72
C TYR A 89 9.74 23.26 1.42
N GLU A 90 8.80 22.43 0.97
CA GLU A 90 7.90 22.66 -0.15
C GLU A 90 6.48 22.32 0.31
N ILE A 91 5.49 23.12 -0.11
CA ILE A 91 4.07 22.76 0.04
C ILE A 91 3.69 21.97 -1.22
N LEU A 92 3.59 20.65 -1.09
CA LEU A 92 3.23 19.74 -2.19
C LEU A 92 1.78 19.93 -2.60
N ILE A 93 0.90 20.03 -1.60
CA ILE A 93 -0.54 20.22 -1.76
C ILE A 93 -0.96 21.37 -0.86
N ASN A 94 -1.48 22.44 -1.48
CA ASN A 94 -1.90 23.65 -0.76
C ASN A 94 -3.36 23.61 -0.30
N ASP A 95 -4.19 22.79 -0.95
CA ASP A 95 -5.55 22.48 -0.53
C ASP A 95 -5.84 21.01 -0.85
N LEU A 96 -5.92 20.18 0.19
CA LEU A 96 -6.12 18.75 0.03
C LEU A 96 -7.51 18.40 -0.50
N GLN A 97 -8.54 19.17 -0.12
CA GLN A 97 -9.90 18.92 -0.62
C GLN A 97 -9.98 19.17 -2.12
N GLU A 98 -9.32 20.23 -2.61
CA GLU A 98 -9.27 20.52 -4.05
C GLU A 98 -8.62 19.39 -4.85
N GLU A 99 -7.52 18.80 -4.34
CA GLU A 99 -6.86 17.67 -5.00
C GLU A 99 -7.66 16.36 -4.91
N ILE A 100 -8.43 16.15 -3.83
CA ILE A 100 -9.39 15.04 -3.72
C ILE A 100 -10.47 15.19 -4.80
N ASP A 101 -11.03 16.39 -4.98
CA ASP A 101 -12.08 16.65 -5.96
C ASP A 101 -11.56 16.49 -7.40
N LYS A 102 -10.30 16.86 -7.65
CA LYS A 102 -9.60 16.65 -8.93
C LYS A 102 -9.25 15.19 -9.20
N GLN A 103 -9.26 14.31 -8.20
CA GLN A 103 -8.86 12.91 -8.39
C GLN A 103 -9.73 12.23 -9.46
N PHE A 104 -11.01 12.59 -9.53
CA PHE A 104 -11.98 12.11 -10.52
C PHE A 104 -11.97 12.95 -11.80
N ASP A 105 -10.80 13.06 -12.44
CA ASP A 105 -10.58 13.89 -13.63
C ASP A 105 -11.17 13.30 -14.92
N VAL A 106 -11.66 12.06 -14.88
CA VAL A 106 -12.31 11.38 -16.01
C VAL A 106 -13.83 11.49 -15.89
N LYS A 107 -14.44 12.36 -16.71
CA LYS A 107 -15.90 12.61 -16.71
C LYS A 107 -16.73 11.60 -17.52
N GLU A 108 -16.10 10.61 -18.17
CA GLU A 108 -16.82 9.63 -18.99
C GLU A 108 -17.44 8.53 -18.11
N GLU A 109 -18.77 8.40 -18.13
CA GLU A 109 -19.44 7.14 -17.77
C GLU A 109 -19.03 6.06 -18.75
N ILE A 110 -18.04 5.25 -18.38
CA ILE A 110 -17.75 4.02 -19.10
C ILE A 110 -18.91 3.05 -18.83
N ALA A 111 -19.76 2.84 -19.83
CA ALA A 111 -20.77 1.80 -19.82
C ALA A 111 -20.12 0.44 -19.46
N GLY A 112 -20.57 -0.16 -18.35
CA GLY A 112 -20.06 -1.44 -17.86
C GLY A 112 -19.32 -1.43 -16.52
N ARG A 113 -19.67 -0.51 -15.59
CA ARG A 113 -19.28 -0.64 -14.16
C ARG A 113 -19.60 -2.05 -13.68
N HIS A 114 -18.57 -2.88 -13.49
CA HIS A 114 -18.72 -4.20 -12.90
C HIS A 114 -18.69 -4.03 -11.38
N SER A 115 -19.83 -4.25 -10.73
CA SER A 115 -19.94 -4.26 -9.27
C SER A 115 -19.48 -5.62 -8.74
N TYR A 116 -18.33 -5.66 -8.06
CA TYR A 116 -17.85 -6.83 -7.33
C TYR A 116 -18.40 -6.88 -5.90
N ALA A 117 -19.70 -6.59 -5.71
CA ALA A 117 -20.36 -6.60 -4.39
C ALA A 117 -20.53 -8.02 -3.78
N LYS A 118 -19.77 -9.02 -4.24
CA LYS A 118 -19.72 -10.37 -3.66
C LYS A 118 -18.28 -10.89 -3.68
N TYR A 119 -17.86 -11.45 -2.55
CA TYR A 119 -16.62 -12.22 -2.46
C TYR A 119 -16.65 -13.35 -3.48
N ASN A 120 -15.59 -13.48 -4.28
CA ASN A 120 -15.36 -14.69 -5.05
C ASN A 120 -14.74 -15.72 -4.11
N ASP A 121 -15.28 -16.95 -4.10
CA ASP A 121 -14.56 -18.08 -3.51
C ASP A 121 -13.23 -18.25 -4.24
N TRP A 122 -12.14 -18.38 -3.49
CA TRP A 122 -10.79 -18.48 -4.06
C TRP A 122 -10.63 -19.68 -5.02
N ASN A 123 -11.47 -20.70 -4.84
CA ASN A 123 -11.58 -21.88 -5.70
C ASN A 123 -12.14 -21.60 -7.11
N LYS A 124 -12.61 -20.37 -7.40
CA LYS A 124 -13.22 -19.97 -8.69
C LYS A 124 -12.31 -19.18 -9.63
N ILE A 125 -11.06 -18.88 -9.27
CA ILE A 125 -10.14 -18.10 -10.11
C ILE A 125 -8.95 -18.98 -10.54
N GLY A 126 -9.16 -19.82 -11.55
CA GLY A 126 -8.07 -20.60 -12.16
C GLY A 126 -8.51 -21.97 -12.68
N ARG A 127 -7.81 -22.46 -13.70
CA ARG A 127 -7.98 -23.82 -14.24
C ARG A 127 -7.55 -24.83 -13.17
N LYS A 128 -8.37 -25.84 -12.86
CA LYS A 128 -8.04 -26.94 -11.93
C LYS A 128 -6.97 -27.86 -12.53
N ASP A 129 -5.72 -27.41 -12.62
CA ASP A 129 -4.61 -28.22 -13.11
C ASP A 129 -3.44 -28.19 -12.13
N GLY A 130 -3.45 -29.07 -11.11
CA GLY A 130 -2.28 -29.47 -10.30
C GLY A 130 -1.47 -28.36 -9.59
N GLU A 131 -0.42 -28.78 -8.87
CA GLU A 131 0.55 -27.91 -8.17
C GLU A 131 1.48 -27.18 -9.17
N ARG A 132 0.93 -26.31 -10.02
CA ARG A 132 1.77 -25.43 -10.84
C ARG A 132 2.43 -24.38 -9.96
N LYS A 133 3.59 -23.89 -10.41
CA LYS A 133 4.21 -22.69 -9.83
C LYS A 133 3.19 -21.57 -9.75
N ALA A 134 3.23 -20.81 -8.67
CA ALA A 134 2.32 -19.70 -8.47
C ALA A 134 3.07 -18.43 -8.07
N ILE A 135 2.51 -17.29 -8.45
CA ILE A 135 2.85 -15.99 -7.86
C ILE A 135 1.63 -15.51 -7.09
N PHE A 136 1.84 -15.16 -5.83
CA PHE A 136 0.83 -14.46 -5.04
C PHE A 136 1.06 -12.96 -5.16
N MET A 137 -0.01 -12.24 -5.49
CA MET A 137 -0.04 -10.79 -5.66
C MET A 137 -1.17 -10.22 -4.81
N ASP A 138 -0.87 -9.23 -3.98
CA ASP A 138 -1.91 -8.48 -3.27
C ASP A 138 -1.75 -6.97 -3.44
N CYS A 139 -2.89 -6.30 -3.33
CA CYS A 139 -3.03 -4.87 -3.46
C CYS A 139 -3.94 -4.33 -2.35
N GLY A 140 -3.82 -3.04 -2.04
CA GLY A 140 -4.72 -2.34 -1.13
C GLY A 140 -4.67 -2.87 0.31
N ILE A 141 -3.47 -3.22 0.81
CA ILE A 141 -3.28 -3.48 2.25
C ILE A 141 -3.40 -2.19 3.07
N HIS A 142 -2.98 -1.06 2.51
CA HIS A 142 -3.29 0.27 3.03
C HIS A 142 -4.45 0.88 2.25
N ALA A 143 -5.46 1.37 2.96
CA ALA A 143 -6.73 1.77 2.37
C ALA A 143 -6.63 3.00 1.43
N ARG A 144 -5.80 3.99 1.77
CA ARG A 144 -5.63 5.24 1.01
C ARG A 144 -4.88 5.11 -0.31
N GLU A 145 -4.24 3.97 -0.58
CA GLU A 145 -3.34 3.74 -1.72
C GLU A 145 -4.09 3.26 -2.97
N TRP A 146 -5.03 4.05 -3.46
CA TRP A 146 -6.03 3.61 -4.47
C TRP A 146 -5.47 3.12 -5.80
N VAL A 147 -4.26 3.57 -6.20
CA VAL A 147 -3.63 3.08 -7.43
C VAL A 147 -3.21 1.60 -7.34
N SER A 148 -2.98 1.09 -6.11
CA SER A 148 -2.64 -0.31 -5.89
C SER A 148 -3.81 -1.26 -6.26
N PRO A 149 -5.03 -1.15 -5.68
CA PRO A 149 -6.18 -1.92 -6.14
C PRO A 149 -6.50 -1.75 -7.63
N ALA A 150 -6.32 -0.54 -8.18
CA ALA A 150 -6.51 -0.28 -9.60
C ALA A 150 -5.52 -1.09 -10.47
N PHE A 151 -4.28 -1.25 -10.02
CA PHE A 151 -3.29 -2.09 -10.70
C PHE A 151 -3.67 -3.58 -10.68
N CYS A 152 -4.06 -4.15 -9.54
CA CYS A 152 -4.47 -5.56 -9.51
C CYS A 152 -5.67 -5.84 -10.43
N GLN A 153 -6.66 -4.93 -10.47
CA GLN A 153 -7.78 -5.05 -11.41
C GLN A 153 -7.32 -4.96 -12.88
N TRP A 154 -6.44 -4.01 -13.19
CA TRP A 154 -5.84 -3.90 -14.52
C TRP A 154 -5.03 -5.14 -14.90
N PHE A 155 -4.33 -5.76 -13.94
CA PHE A 155 -3.58 -6.98 -14.16
C PHE A 155 -4.50 -8.11 -14.63
N VAL A 156 -5.59 -8.36 -13.90
CA VAL A 156 -6.60 -9.38 -14.26
C VAL A 156 -7.23 -9.06 -15.61
N TYR A 157 -7.64 -7.81 -15.85
CA TYR A 157 -8.19 -7.37 -17.13
C TYR A 157 -7.24 -7.66 -18.29
N GLN A 158 -5.96 -7.31 -18.16
CA GLN A 158 -4.97 -7.53 -19.20
C GLN A 158 -4.60 -9.01 -19.38
N ALA A 159 -4.55 -9.77 -18.30
CA ALA A 159 -4.35 -11.22 -18.36
C ALA A 159 -5.46 -11.87 -19.20
N ALA A 160 -6.74 -11.61 -18.87
CA ALA A 160 -7.89 -12.13 -19.61
C ALA A 160 -7.93 -11.63 -21.05
N LYS A 161 -7.73 -10.33 -21.27
CA LYS A 161 -7.81 -9.73 -22.61
C LYS A 161 -6.70 -10.17 -23.57
N SER A 162 -5.50 -10.44 -23.03
CA SER A 162 -4.32 -10.75 -23.85
C SER A 162 -3.96 -12.23 -23.90
N TYR A 163 -4.61 -13.09 -23.11
CA TYR A 163 -4.49 -14.54 -23.25
C TYR A 163 -4.89 -15.01 -24.66
N GLY A 164 -4.16 -15.97 -25.21
CA GLY A 164 -4.31 -16.44 -26.59
C GLY A 164 -3.81 -15.48 -27.68
N LYS A 165 -3.54 -14.20 -27.34
CA LYS A 165 -3.10 -13.16 -28.30
C LYS A 165 -1.65 -12.75 -28.09
N ASN A 166 -1.24 -12.55 -26.84
CA ASN A 166 0.12 -12.16 -26.48
C ASN A 166 0.93 -13.39 -26.05
N LYS A 167 1.94 -13.75 -26.85
CA LYS A 167 2.78 -14.95 -26.62
C LYS A 167 3.37 -15.03 -25.21
N ILE A 168 3.77 -13.89 -24.62
CA ILE A 168 4.34 -13.86 -23.28
C ILE A 168 3.25 -14.14 -22.24
N MET A 169 2.12 -13.42 -22.29
CA MET A 169 1.03 -13.64 -21.34
C MET A 169 0.47 -15.06 -21.44
N THR A 170 0.24 -15.57 -22.65
CA THR A 170 -0.21 -16.95 -22.88
C THR A 170 0.75 -17.95 -22.23
N LYS A 171 2.06 -17.83 -22.48
CA LYS A 171 3.07 -18.72 -21.88
C LYS A 171 3.09 -18.66 -20.36
N LEU A 172 2.91 -17.48 -19.77
CA LEU A 172 2.87 -17.31 -18.32
C LEU A 172 1.64 -18.03 -17.74
N LEU A 173 0.44 -17.75 -18.27
CA LEU A 173 -0.81 -18.33 -17.77
C LEU A 173 -0.95 -19.84 -18.06
N ASP A 174 -0.30 -20.35 -19.11
CA ASP A 174 -0.28 -21.80 -19.39
C ASP A 174 0.61 -22.57 -18.42
N ARG A 175 1.62 -21.92 -17.81
CA ARG A 175 2.67 -22.59 -17.02
C ARG A 175 2.74 -22.17 -15.56
N MET A 176 1.95 -21.18 -15.15
CA MET A 176 2.00 -20.61 -13.81
C MET A 176 0.63 -20.06 -13.40
N ASN A 177 0.31 -20.19 -12.13
CA ASN A 177 -0.87 -19.60 -11.52
C ASN A 177 -0.55 -18.18 -11.00
N PHE A 178 -1.54 -17.30 -11.06
CA PHE A 178 -1.49 -15.98 -10.41
C PHE A 178 -2.64 -15.90 -9.43
N TYR A 179 -2.30 -15.85 -8.15
CA TYR A 179 -3.20 -15.59 -7.05
C TYR A 179 -3.26 -14.08 -6.86
N VAL A 180 -4.37 -13.44 -7.21
CA VAL A 180 -4.50 -11.97 -7.18
C VAL A 180 -5.55 -11.57 -6.16
N LEU A 181 -5.12 -10.92 -5.08
CA LEU A 181 -5.98 -10.31 -4.06
C LEU A 181 -6.07 -8.80 -4.34
N PRO A 182 -7.12 -8.33 -5.03
CA PRO A 182 -7.19 -6.94 -5.49
C PRO A 182 -7.37 -5.91 -4.37
N VAL A 183 -8.00 -6.31 -3.25
CA VAL A 183 -8.18 -5.47 -2.07
C VAL A 183 -7.97 -6.35 -0.85
N PHE A 184 -6.85 -6.16 -0.17
CA PHE A 184 -6.52 -6.84 1.08
C PHE A 184 -7.35 -6.25 2.24
N ASN A 185 -7.37 -4.93 2.37
CA ASN A 185 -8.06 -4.20 3.42
C ASN A 185 -9.41 -3.67 2.93
N VAL A 186 -10.41 -4.55 2.83
CA VAL A 186 -11.73 -4.20 2.28
C VAL A 186 -12.44 -3.15 3.14
N ASP A 187 -12.44 -3.31 4.46
CA ASP A 187 -13.14 -2.40 5.37
C ASP A 187 -12.51 -1.01 5.36
N GLY A 188 -11.18 -0.93 5.40
CA GLY A 188 -10.46 0.33 5.28
C GLY A 188 -10.68 0.97 3.91
N TYR A 189 -10.65 0.19 2.83
CA TYR A 189 -10.92 0.69 1.48
C TYR A 189 -12.31 1.33 1.39
N ILE A 190 -13.37 0.65 1.86
CA ILE A 190 -14.73 1.22 1.92
C ILE A 190 -14.75 2.50 2.77
N TRP A 191 -14.06 2.51 3.91
CA TRP A 191 -13.97 3.69 4.76
C TRP A 191 -13.33 4.89 4.04
N SER A 192 -12.32 4.65 3.20
CA SER A 192 -11.68 5.69 2.38
C SER A 192 -12.59 6.30 1.31
N TRP A 193 -13.61 5.57 0.85
CA TRP A 193 -14.61 6.09 -0.08
C TRP A 193 -15.76 6.84 0.62
N THR A 194 -16.07 6.47 1.85
CA THR A 194 -17.35 6.85 2.47
C THR A 194 -17.20 7.79 3.66
N LYS A 195 -16.02 7.85 4.27
CA LYS A 195 -15.77 8.57 5.53
C LYS A 195 -14.46 9.34 5.53
N ASP A 196 -13.32 8.67 5.40
CA ASP A 196 -12.01 9.32 5.55
C ASP A 196 -11.05 8.84 4.46
N ARG A 197 -10.87 9.68 3.44
CA ARG A 197 -10.04 9.41 2.27
C ARG A 197 -8.58 9.08 2.61
N MET A 198 -8.07 9.59 3.73
CA MET A 198 -6.69 9.39 4.19
C MET A 198 -6.53 8.22 5.17
N TRP A 199 -7.60 7.46 5.40
CA TRP A 199 -7.53 6.27 6.25
C TRP A 199 -6.56 5.22 5.68
N ARG A 200 -5.67 4.70 6.53
CA ARG A 200 -4.64 3.72 6.17
C ARG A 200 -4.95 2.30 6.68
N LYS A 201 -5.23 2.18 7.98
CA LYS A 201 -5.34 0.92 8.74
C LYS A 201 -6.57 0.08 8.33
N ASN A 202 -6.74 -1.10 8.91
CA ASN A 202 -8.05 -1.78 8.85
C ASN A 202 -9.07 -1.10 9.79
N ARG A 203 -10.21 -1.75 10.06
CA ARG A 203 -11.30 -1.20 10.90
C ARG A 203 -11.61 -2.03 12.15
N SER A 204 -10.66 -2.83 12.62
CA SER A 204 -10.82 -3.61 13.85
C SER A 204 -10.95 -2.70 15.08
N LYS A 205 -11.77 -3.12 16.05
CA LYS A 205 -11.90 -2.42 17.33
C LYS A 205 -10.81 -2.89 18.28
N ASN A 206 -10.03 -1.96 18.82
CA ASN A 206 -8.98 -2.26 19.77
C ASN A 206 -9.56 -2.29 21.20
N PRO A 207 -9.47 -3.41 21.94
CA PRO A 207 -9.93 -3.47 23.33
C PRO A 207 -9.22 -2.40 24.17
N ASN A 208 -9.96 -1.75 25.06
CA ASN A 208 -9.45 -0.70 25.95
C ASN A 208 -8.89 0.56 25.24
N SER A 209 -9.23 0.78 23.96
CA SER A 209 -8.91 2.02 23.25
C SER A 209 -10.13 2.50 22.46
N THR A 210 -10.26 3.82 22.31
CA THR A 210 -11.23 4.44 21.39
C THR A 210 -10.73 4.45 19.94
N CYS A 211 -9.43 4.23 19.74
CA CYS A 211 -8.79 4.24 18.43
C CYS A 211 -9.03 2.93 17.67
N ILE A 212 -9.29 3.06 16.38
CA ILE A 212 -9.71 1.96 15.50
C ILE A 212 -8.57 1.56 14.57
N GLY A 213 -8.47 0.25 14.33
CA GLY A 213 -7.66 -0.34 13.30
C GLY A 213 -6.20 -0.59 13.69
N THR A 214 -5.62 -1.52 12.94
CA THR A 214 -4.25 -1.99 12.96
C THR A 214 -3.63 -1.75 11.58
N ASP A 215 -2.35 -1.37 11.54
CA ASP A 215 -1.57 -1.39 10.31
C ASP A 215 -1.30 -2.85 9.93
N LEU A 216 -1.99 -3.31 8.88
CA LEU A 216 -1.88 -4.68 8.41
C LEU A 216 -0.44 -5.02 7.96
N ASN A 217 0.33 -4.05 7.47
CA ASN A 217 1.73 -4.26 7.08
C ASN A 217 2.72 -4.04 8.25
N ARG A 218 2.22 -4.07 9.48
CA ARG A 218 2.98 -4.24 10.73
C ARG A 218 2.52 -5.46 11.53
N ASN A 219 1.52 -6.19 11.03
CA ASN A 219 0.83 -7.23 11.78
C ASN A 219 1.33 -8.66 11.51
N PHE A 220 2.29 -8.88 10.61
CA PHE A 220 2.76 -10.23 10.28
C PHE A 220 3.76 -10.76 11.32
N ASP A 221 3.82 -12.09 11.47
CA ASP A 221 4.70 -12.77 12.43
C ASP A 221 6.16 -12.82 11.95
N VAL A 222 6.79 -11.65 11.86
CA VAL A 222 8.19 -11.49 11.47
C VAL A 222 8.81 -10.30 12.20
N SER A 223 9.63 -10.60 13.22
CA SER A 223 10.22 -9.58 14.09
C SER A 223 9.16 -8.58 14.62
N TRP A 224 7.93 -9.03 14.85
CA TRP A 224 6.73 -8.21 15.04
C TRP A 224 6.84 -7.15 16.15
N ASP A 225 7.62 -7.41 17.20
CA ASP A 225 7.87 -6.50 18.34
C ASP A 225 9.24 -5.82 18.31
N SER A 226 9.86 -5.69 17.13
CA SER A 226 11.22 -5.17 17.04
C SER A 226 11.32 -3.69 16.68
N SER A 227 10.22 -3.08 16.20
CA SER A 227 10.14 -1.64 15.92
C SER A 227 9.57 -0.86 17.11
N PRO A 228 10.24 0.22 17.55
CA PRO A 228 9.76 1.04 18.66
C PRO A 228 8.46 1.79 18.30
N ASN A 229 7.67 2.17 19.30
CA ASN A 229 6.48 3.05 19.13
C ASN A 229 5.45 2.54 18.12
N THR A 230 5.22 1.22 18.09
CA THR A 230 4.20 0.57 17.24
C THR A 230 3.07 -0.05 18.06
N ASP A 231 3.10 0.08 19.39
CA ASP A 231 2.16 -0.52 20.36
C ASP A 231 0.98 0.39 20.75
N ASN A 232 1.01 1.67 20.39
CA ASN A 232 -0.10 2.60 20.62
C ASN A 232 -1.21 2.43 19.55
N PRO A 233 -2.45 2.04 19.93
CA PRO A 233 -3.56 1.82 18.99
C PRO A 233 -3.98 3.03 18.16
N CYS A 234 -3.61 4.23 18.58
CA CYS A 234 -3.94 5.47 17.88
C CYS A 234 -2.95 5.80 16.76
N LEU A 235 -1.77 5.20 16.74
CA LEU A 235 -0.79 5.45 15.69
C LEU A 235 -1.20 4.80 14.36
N SER A 236 -0.80 5.45 13.26
CA SER A 236 -0.97 4.95 11.89
C SER A 236 -0.28 3.61 11.65
N VAL A 237 0.82 3.36 12.38
CA VAL A 237 1.69 2.17 12.31
C VAL A 237 1.44 1.18 13.46
N TYR A 238 0.29 1.26 14.13
CA TYR A 238 -0.05 0.32 15.20
C TYR A 238 0.02 -1.12 14.72
N ARG A 239 0.86 -1.96 15.34
CA ARG A 239 1.13 -3.34 14.91
C ARG A 239 0.05 -4.36 15.28
N GLY A 240 -0.96 -3.95 16.03
CA GLY A 240 -1.99 -4.83 16.60
C GLY A 240 -1.61 -5.36 17.98
N PRO A 241 -2.50 -6.11 18.63
CA PRO A 241 -2.26 -6.70 19.95
C PRO A 241 -1.40 -7.98 19.93
N ALA A 242 -1.27 -8.64 18.78
CA ALA A 242 -0.48 -9.86 18.59
C ALA A 242 -0.10 -10.02 17.09
N PRO A 243 0.93 -10.81 16.76
CA PRO A 243 1.20 -11.14 15.36
C PRO A 243 0.00 -11.92 14.78
N GLU A 244 -0.40 -11.54 13.57
CA GLU A 244 -1.55 -12.05 12.83
C GLU A 244 -2.88 -11.95 13.60
N SER A 245 -3.04 -10.91 14.43
CA SER A 245 -4.28 -10.62 15.16
C SER A 245 -5.44 -10.26 14.23
N GLU A 246 -5.14 -9.62 13.08
CA GLU A 246 -6.18 -9.14 12.17
C GLU A 246 -6.70 -10.27 11.28
N LYS A 247 -8.02 -10.31 11.05
CA LYS A 247 -8.67 -11.38 10.28
C LYS A 247 -8.18 -11.42 8.83
N GLU A 248 -7.93 -10.24 8.27
CA GLU A 248 -7.41 -10.04 6.93
C GLU A 248 -6.00 -10.64 6.80
N THR A 249 -5.10 -10.27 7.73
CA THR A 249 -3.75 -10.86 7.84
C THR A 249 -3.84 -12.37 7.98
N LYS A 250 -4.66 -12.86 8.91
CA LYS A 250 -4.82 -14.29 9.18
C LYS A 250 -5.32 -15.07 7.96
N ALA A 251 -6.24 -14.51 7.20
CA ALA A 251 -6.76 -15.15 5.99
C ALA A 251 -5.65 -15.34 4.95
N VAL A 252 -4.84 -14.31 4.72
CA VAL A 252 -3.72 -14.37 3.75
C VAL A 252 -2.61 -15.28 4.23
N THR A 253 -2.23 -15.23 5.51
CA THR A 253 -1.17 -16.09 6.04
C THR A 253 -1.58 -17.56 6.02
N ASN A 254 -2.83 -17.89 6.35
CA ASN A 254 -3.36 -19.25 6.23
C ASN A 254 -3.39 -19.73 4.77
N PHE A 255 -3.79 -18.87 3.83
CA PHE A 255 -3.77 -19.20 2.41
C PHE A 255 -2.35 -19.51 1.91
N ILE A 256 -1.39 -18.62 2.20
CA ILE A 256 -0.01 -18.79 1.73
C ILE A 256 0.63 -20.04 2.36
N ARG A 257 0.43 -20.28 3.67
CA ARG A 257 0.92 -21.51 4.34
C ARG A 257 0.39 -22.78 3.68
N SER A 258 -0.90 -22.81 3.33
CA SER A 258 -1.53 -23.98 2.67
C SER A 258 -1.09 -24.18 1.21
N HIS A 259 -0.44 -23.20 0.61
CA HIS A 259 0.01 -23.23 -0.80
C HIS A 259 1.53 -23.06 -0.95
N LEU A 260 2.29 -23.16 0.15
CA LEU A 260 3.71 -22.79 0.21
C LEU A 260 4.58 -23.52 -0.81
N ASN A 261 4.30 -24.80 -1.07
CA ASN A 261 5.04 -25.59 -2.06
C ASN A 261 4.90 -25.05 -3.49
N SER A 262 3.75 -24.44 -3.80
CA SER A 262 3.42 -23.94 -5.14
C SER A 262 3.84 -22.47 -5.34
N ILE A 263 3.76 -21.64 -4.30
CA ILE A 263 4.04 -20.20 -4.39
C ILE A 263 5.56 -19.99 -4.47
N LYS A 264 6.03 -19.51 -5.63
CA LYS A 264 7.45 -19.27 -5.91
C LYS A 264 7.85 -17.80 -5.82
N ALA A 265 6.86 -16.90 -5.81
CA ALA A 265 7.05 -15.48 -5.59
C ALA A 265 5.85 -14.84 -4.88
N TYR A 266 6.13 -13.80 -4.10
CA TYR A 266 5.15 -12.95 -3.43
C TYR A 266 5.39 -11.49 -3.84
N ILE A 267 4.36 -10.80 -4.32
CA ILE A 267 4.47 -9.41 -4.77
C ILE A 267 3.35 -8.58 -4.14
N THR A 268 3.70 -7.67 -3.24
CA THR A 268 2.75 -6.71 -2.65
C THR A 268 2.85 -5.36 -3.37
N PHE A 269 1.70 -4.72 -3.61
CA PHE A 269 1.62 -3.42 -4.27
C PHE A 269 1.12 -2.35 -3.31
N HIS A 270 1.91 -1.29 -3.20
CA HIS A 270 1.70 -0.11 -2.39
C HIS A 270 1.79 1.16 -3.25
N SER A 271 1.55 2.32 -2.65
CA SER A 271 1.91 3.62 -3.20
C SER A 271 2.14 4.59 -2.06
N TYR A 272 3.00 5.60 -2.18
CA TYR A 272 3.71 6.04 -3.37
C TYR A 272 5.22 6.07 -3.07
N SER A 273 6.03 6.23 -4.11
CA SER A 273 7.43 6.73 -4.08
C SER A 273 8.22 6.30 -5.31
N GLN A 274 7.66 5.43 -6.16
CA GLN A 274 8.35 4.80 -7.29
C GLN A 274 9.57 3.99 -6.80
N MET A 275 9.30 2.94 -6.01
CA MET A 275 10.33 2.01 -5.51
C MET A 275 9.98 0.57 -5.84
N LEU A 276 11.00 -0.26 -6.09
CA LEU A 276 10.88 -1.72 -6.11
C LEU A 276 11.77 -2.31 -5.01
N LEU A 277 11.14 -2.69 -3.91
CA LEU A 277 11.79 -3.10 -2.69
C LEU A 277 11.80 -4.63 -2.56
N PHE A 278 12.73 -5.15 -1.78
CA PHE A 278 12.85 -6.56 -1.43
C PHE A 278 13.41 -6.71 0.00
N PRO A 279 13.50 -7.91 0.59
CA PRO A 279 13.93 -8.08 1.97
C PRO A 279 15.35 -7.55 2.25
N TYR A 280 15.69 -7.18 3.48
CA TYR A 280 14.80 -7.16 4.65
C TYR A 280 14.34 -5.74 4.98
N GLY A 281 13.16 -5.62 5.61
CA GLY A 281 12.68 -4.41 6.28
C GLY A 281 13.07 -4.35 7.75
N TYR A 282 12.98 -5.47 8.47
CA TYR A 282 13.23 -5.49 9.93
C TYR A 282 14.71 -5.45 10.32
N THR A 283 15.62 -5.55 9.37
CA THR A 283 17.07 -5.57 9.61
C THR A 283 17.85 -5.06 8.41
N ILE A 284 19.03 -4.48 8.66
CA ILE A 284 19.99 -4.09 7.61
C ILE A 284 20.80 -5.29 7.08
N LYS A 285 20.67 -6.47 7.72
CA LYS A 285 21.27 -7.69 7.21
C LYS A 285 20.68 -8.00 5.83
N LEU A 286 21.52 -8.36 4.88
CA LEU A 286 21.07 -8.73 3.55
C LEU A 286 20.53 -10.16 3.52
N PRO A 287 19.47 -10.47 2.75
CA PRO A 287 18.98 -11.83 2.58
C PRO A 287 20.03 -12.73 1.90
N PRO A 288 20.05 -14.05 2.17
CA PRO A 288 21.03 -14.96 1.56
C PRO A 288 21.09 -14.91 0.02
N ASN A 289 19.98 -14.66 -0.67
CA ASN A 289 19.92 -14.52 -2.13
C ASN A 289 19.89 -13.05 -2.59
N HIS A 290 20.43 -12.11 -1.81
CA HIS A 290 20.42 -10.67 -2.10
C HIS A 290 20.84 -10.33 -3.54
N GLN A 291 21.91 -10.93 -4.06
CA GLN A 291 22.38 -10.66 -5.41
C GLN A 291 21.36 -11.02 -6.51
N ASP A 292 20.57 -12.06 -6.26
CA ASP A 292 19.50 -12.48 -7.16
C ASP A 292 18.33 -11.49 -7.13
N LEU A 293 17.86 -11.13 -5.93
CA LEU A 293 16.81 -10.13 -5.73
C LEU A 293 17.20 -8.76 -6.32
N LEU A 294 18.43 -8.31 -6.08
CA LEU A 294 18.97 -7.05 -6.61
C LEU A 294 19.00 -7.06 -8.14
N LYS A 295 19.45 -8.16 -8.76
CA LYS A 295 19.47 -8.31 -10.21
C LYS A 295 18.06 -8.27 -10.80
N VAL A 296 17.11 -9.00 -10.20
CA VAL A 296 15.71 -9.01 -10.65
C VAL A 296 15.11 -7.62 -10.53
N ALA A 297 15.27 -6.96 -9.38
CA ALA A 297 14.74 -5.63 -9.13
C ALA A 297 15.27 -4.60 -10.13
N ARG A 298 16.60 -4.57 -10.36
CA ARG A 298 17.23 -3.67 -11.33
C ARG A 298 16.64 -3.82 -12.74
N ILE A 299 16.59 -5.04 -13.26
CA ILE A 299 16.10 -5.28 -14.63
C ILE A 299 14.59 -4.99 -14.71
N ALA A 300 13.84 -5.31 -13.65
CA ALA A 300 12.42 -5.05 -13.57
C ALA A 300 12.13 -3.53 -13.62
N THR A 301 12.92 -2.70 -12.93
CA THR A 301 12.81 -1.24 -13.00
C THR A 301 13.29 -0.66 -14.33
N ASP A 302 14.34 -1.22 -14.95
CA ASP A 302 14.80 -0.81 -16.29
C ASP A 302 13.71 -1.04 -17.35
N VAL A 303 13.09 -2.23 -17.30
CA VAL A 303 12.00 -2.62 -18.22
C VAL A 303 10.75 -1.76 -17.97
N LEU A 304 10.41 -1.45 -16.72
CA LEU A 304 9.34 -0.51 -16.39
C LEU A 304 9.58 0.86 -17.04
N SER A 305 10.79 1.39 -16.86
CA SER A 305 11.19 2.71 -17.35
C SER A 305 11.10 2.82 -18.88
N SER A 306 11.30 1.72 -19.62
CA SER A 306 11.24 1.71 -21.09
C SER A 306 9.93 2.22 -21.70
N ARG A 307 8.83 2.28 -20.93
CA ARG A 307 7.52 2.70 -21.44
C ARG A 307 7.27 4.20 -21.38
N TYR A 308 7.60 4.83 -20.25
CA TYR A 308 7.26 6.22 -19.93
C TYR A 308 8.39 6.94 -19.18
N GLU A 309 9.61 6.40 -19.23
CA GLU A 309 10.82 6.93 -18.57
C GLU A 309 10.65 7.14 -17.05
N THR A 310 9.73 6.39 -16.46
CA THR A 310 9.41 6.52 -15.05
C THR A 310 10.46 5.80 -14.23
N ARG A 311 11.24 6.61 -13.51
CA ARG A 311 12.40 6.15 -12.76
C ARG A 311 12.00 5.63 -11.38
N TYR A 312 12.16 4.32 -11.20
CA TYR A 312 12.07 3.67 -9.90
C TYR A 312 13.46 3.50 -9.30
N ILE A 313 13.59 3.69 -7.98
CA ILE A 313 14.74 3.18 -7.23
C ILE A 313 14.44 1.76 -6.73
N TYR A 314 15.46 1.01 -6.32
CA TYR A 314 15.29 -0.35 -5.86
C TYR A 314 16.33 -0.73 -4.82
N GLY A 315 16.01 -1.69 -3.93
CA GLY A 315 16.93 -2.18 -2.92
C GLY A 315 16.21 -2.84 -1.72
N PRO A 316 16.99 -3.29 -0.71
CA PRO A 316 16.43 -3.79 0.54
C PRO A 316 15.62 -2.71 1.26
N ILE A 317 14.42 -3.04 1.76
CA ILE A 317 13.52 -2.10 2.47
C ILE A 317 14.28 -1.27 3.51
N ALA A 318 14.97 -1.92 4.45
CA ALA A 318 15.63 -1.24 5.57
C ALA A 318 16.65 -0.17 5.15
N SER A 319 17.33 -0.38 4.01
CA SER A 319 18.37 0.53 3.49
C SER A 319 17.88 1.51 2.43
N THR A 320 16.75 1.23 1.80
CA THR A 320 16.22 2.05 0.68
C THR A 320 15.11 2.98 1.14
N ILE A 321 14.27 2.55 2.09
CA ILE A 321 13.19 3.35 2.64
C ILE A 321 13.52 3.73 4.10
N TYR A 322 13.37 2.77 5.02
CA TYR A 322 13.62 2.86 6.45
C TYR A 322 13.38 1.46 7.06
N LYS A 323 13.84 1.26 8.30
CA LYS A 323 13.67 0.00 9.04
C LYS A 323 12.23 -0.16 9.52
N THR A 324 11.61 -1.31 9.29
CA THR A 324 10.22 -1.59 9.66
C THR A 324 10.03 -3.06 10.02
N SER A 325 9.09 -3.40 10.90
CA SER A 325 8.86 -4.78 11.34
C SER A 325 7.43 -5.27 11.10
N GLY A 326 7.24 -6.58 11.06
CA GLY A 326 5.91 -7.17 10.85
C GLY A 326 5.34 -6.98 9.45
N SER A 327 6.21 -6.79 8.45
CA SER A 327 5.80 -6.61 7.05
C SER A 327 5.39 -7.94 6.39
N SER A 328 4.43 -7.89 5.46
CA SER A 328 3.98 -9.08 4.72
C SER A 328 5.10 -9.69 3.88
N LEU A 329 5.94 -8.83 3.30
CA LEU A 329 7.03 -9.20 2.41
C LEU A 329 8.14 -9.95 3.13
N ASP A 330 8.58 -9.46 4.31
CA ASP A 330 9.61 -10.12 5.10
C ASP A 330 9.08 -11.46 5.63
N TRP A 331 7.82 -11.50 6.07
CA TRP A 331 7.17 -12.71 6.56
C TRP A 331 7.11 -13.79 5.47
N ALA A 332 6.70 -13.42 4.27
CA ALA A 332 6.65 -14.36 3.14
C ALA A 332 8.05 -14.89 2.78
N TYR A 333 9.08 -14.04 2.86
CA TYR A 333 10.46 -14.44 2.59
C TYR A 333 11.00 -15.42 3.65
N ASP A 334 10.79 -15.12 4.92
CA ASP A 334 11.23 -15.96 6.05
C ASP A 334 10.43 -17.26 6.15
N LEU A 335 9.18 -17.28 5.67
CA LEU A 335 8.41 -18.51 5.47
C LEU A 335 8.99 -19.43 4.38
N GLY A 336 9.84 -18.90 3.49
CA GLY A 336 10.57 -19.69 2.49
C GLY A 336 10.34 -19.27 1.03
N ILE A 337 9.48 -18.29 0.74
CA ILE A 337 9.27 -17.79 -0.62
C ILE A 337 10.47 -16.91 -1.01
N LYS A 338 11.40 -17.44 -1.80
CA LYS A 338 12.71 -16.79 -2.04
C LYS A 338 12.68 -15.53 -2.92
N HIS A 339 11.57 -15.23 -3.58
CA HIS A 339 11.42 -14.04 -4.41
C HIS A 339 10.24 -13.21 -3.92
N THR A 340 10.51 -12.25 -3.03
CA THR A 340 9.49 -11.33 -2.54
C THR A 340 9.83 -9.90 -2.93
N PHE A 341 8.82 -9.17 -3.41
CA PHE A 341 8.98 -7.79 -3.89
C PHE A 341 7.83 -6.91 -3.44
N ALA A 342 8.12 -5.66 -3.10
CA ALA A 342 7.11 -4.63 -2.82
C ALA A 342 7.26 -3.50 -3.84
N PHE A 343 6.17 -3.15 -4.51
CA PHE A 343 6.13 -1.98 -5.37
C PHE A 343 5.57 -0.80 -4.59
N GLU A 344 6.33 0.29 -4.48
CA GLU A 344 5.77 1.61 -4.18
C GLU A 344 5.47 2.29 -5.51
N LEU A 345 4.21 2.34 -5.91
CA LEU A 345 3.79 2.85 -7.22
C LEU A 345 3.97 4.38 -7.33
N ARG A 346 3.46 4.96 -8.43
CA ARG A 346 3.47 6.41 -8.63
C ARG A 346 2.70 7.16 -7.53
N ASP A 347 3.02 8.42 -7.25
CA ASP A 347 4.12 9.21 -7.84
C ASP A 347 5.29 9.38 -6.84
N LYS A 348 5.98 10.52 -6.87
CA LYS A 348 7.06 10.87 -5.92
C LYS A 348 6.61 11.95 -4.93
N GLY A 349 5.32 11.99 -4.61
CA GLY A 349 4.70 12.88 -3.63
C GLY A 349 4.02 14.12 -4.21
N LYS A 350 4.06 14.35 -5.52
CA LYS A 350 3.34 15.50 -6.11
C LYS A 350 1.83 15.39 -5.84
N SER A 351 1.28 14.21 -6.06
CA SER A 351 -0.10 13.87 -5.74
C SER A 351 -0.15 12.86 -4.58
N GLY A 352 0.95 12.13 -4.35
CA GLY A 352 1.02 11.12 -3.30
C GLY A 352 -0.08 10.07 -3.45
N PHE A 353 -0.93 9.95 -2.43
CA PHE A 353 -2.08 9.03 -2.44
C PHE A 353 -3.25 9.49 -3.32
N LEU A 354 -3.23 10.73 -3.81
CA LEU A 354 -4.26 11.36 -4.65
C LEU A 354 -3.90 11.34 -6.14
N LEU A 355 -3.19 10.30 -6.59
CA LEU A 355 -2.85 10.16 -8.00
C LEU A 355 -4.13 10.23 -8.88
N PRO A 356 -4.18 11.13 -9.90
CA PRO A 356 -5.37 11.31 -10.73
C PRO A 356 -5.75 10.06 -11.53
N GLU A 357 -7.04 9.88 -11.82
CA GLU A 357 -7.54 8.75 -12.61
C GLU A 357 -6.88 8.64 -13.99
N SER A 358 -6.60 9.78 -14.64
CA SER A 358 -5.85 9.84 -15.91
C SER A 358 -4.45 9.21 -15.83
N ARG A 359 -3.86 9.09 -14.64
CA ARG A 359 -2.55 8.48 -14.39
C ARG A 359 -2.62 6.99 -14.01
N ILE A 360 -3.79 6.43 -13.74
CA ILE A 360 -3.96 4.99 -13.45
C ILE A 360 -3.47 4.15 -14.63
N LYS A 361 -3.96 4.42 -15.84
CA LYS A 361 -3.63 3.61 -17.03
C LYS A 361 -2.13 3.66 -17.40
N PRO A 362 -1.44 4.82 -17.40
CA PRO A 362 0.01 4.87 -17.54
C PRO A 362 0.75 4.04 -16.48
N THR A 363 0.41 4.23 -15.19
CA THR A 363 1.01 3.49 -14.07
C THR A 363 0.83 1.98 -14.25
N CYS A 364 -0.38 1.54 -14.59
CA CYS A 364 -0.64 0.11 -14.75
C CYS A 364 0.08 -0.50 -15.97
N LYS A 365 0.27 0.27 -17.05
CA LYS A 365 0.96 -0.20 -18.26
C LYS A 365 2.46 -0.42 -18.03
N GLU A 366 3.13 0.48 -17.34
CA GLU A 366 4.57 0.33 -17.05
C GLU A 366 4.82 -0.76 -15.99
N THR A 367 4.02 -0.80 -14.91
CA THR A 367 4.16 -1.82 -13.86
C THR A 367 3.90 -3.23 -14.42
N MET A 368 2.97 -3.37 -15.36
CA MET A 368 2.73 -4.65 -16.05
C MET A 368 3.97 -5.18 -16.78
N LEU A 369 4.86 -4.32 -17.30
CA LEU A 369 6.10 -4.77 -17.94
C LEU A 369 7.05 -5.39 -16.90
N SER A 370 7.19 -4.71 -15.76
CA SER A 370 7.99 -5.18 -14.62
C SER A 370 7.46 -6.52 -14.08
N VAL A 371 6.16 -6.63 -13.83
CA VAL A 371 5.53 -7.87 -13.33
C VAL A 371 5.68 -9.02 -14.33
N LYS A 372 5.51 -8.77 -15.63
CA LYS A 372 5.75 -9.79 -16.66
C LYS A 372 7.21 -10.26 -16.69
N PHE A 373 8.15 -9.35 -16.48
CA PHE A 373 9.57 -9.71 -16.38
C PHE A 373 9.83 -10.60 -15.17
N ILE A 374 9.38 -10.18 -13.97
CA ILE A 374 9.52 -10.96 -12.74
C ILE A 374 8.88 -12.34 -12.93
N ALA A 375 7.64 -12.40 -13.42
CA ALA A 375 6.94 -13.66 -13.70
C ALA A 375 7.72 -14.59 -14.64
N LYS A 376 8.31 -14.05 -15.71
CA LYS A 376 9.16 -14.81 -16.63
C LYS A 376 10.44 -15.29 -15.95
N TYR A 377 11.01 -14.50 -15.06
CA TYR A 377 12.19 -14.86 -14.29
C TYR A 377 11.91 -16.06 -13.38
N ILE A 378 10.83 -15.97 -12.59
CA ILE A 378 10.38 -17.01 -11.67
C ILE A 378 10.10 -18.31 -12.41
N LEU A 379 9.36 -18.24 -13.52
CA LEU A 379 9.05 -19.41 -14.31
C LEU A 379 10.29 -20.15 -14.84
N LYS A 380 11.40 -19.43 -15.08
CA LYS A 380 12.64 -20.00 -15.62
C LYS A 380 13.61 -20.49 -14.53
N HIS A 381 13.68 -19.84 -13.37
CA HIS A 381 14.78 -20.04 -12.42
C HIS A 381 14.36 -20.64 -11.07
N THR A 382 13.06 -20.84 -10.83
CA THR A 382 12.59 -21.57 -9.65
C THR A 382 12.31 -23.03 -10.00
N SER A 383 12.41 -23.95 -9.04
CA SER A 383 12.05 -25.36 -9.21
C SER A 383 10.57 -25.61 -8.96
#